data_AF-A0A9W7NJ77-F1
#
_entry.id   AF-A0A9W7NJ77-F1
#
_cell.length_a   1.000
_cell.length_b   1.000
_cell.length_c   1.000
_cell.angle_alpha   90.00
_cell.angle_beta   90.00
_cell.angle_gamma   90.00
#
_symmetry.space_group_name_H-M   'P 1'
#
loop_
_entity.id
_entity.type
_entity.pdbx_description
1 polymer ?
#
loop_
_entity_poly.entity_id
_entity_poly.type
_entity_poly.pdbx_seq_one_letter_code
_entity_poly.pdbx_strand_id
1 'polypeptide(L)'
;MTGIAGTPPRSSLLEDLERRHDDAPPRGALRTAVLEGGERHTALALAALIRLHDRLAAEARQGSANRRRALLADRTGGDAWLARLTATLAHHRNSANALIRAGA
;
A
#
# COMPACT_ATOMS: atom_id res chain seq x y z
N MET A 1 -10.29 -33.70 29.89
CA MET A 1 -9.07 -33.82 29.06
C MET A 1 -9.18 -32.87 27.89
N THR A 2 -8.76 -31.62 28.08
CA THR A 2 -8.74 -30.59 27.03
C THR A 2 -7.43 -30.72 26.25
N GLY A 3 -7.54 -31.13 24.98
CA GLY A 3 -6.42 -31.22 24.06
C GLY A 3 -5.76 -29.85 23.87
N ILE A 4 -4.47 -29.80 24.10
CA ILE A 4 -3.62 -28.64 23.84
C ILE A 4 -3.69 -28.42 22.33
N ALA A 5 -4.29 -27.30 21.91
CA ALA A 5 -4.22 -26.85 20.53
C ALA A 5 -2.73 -26.76 20.17
N GLY A 6 -2.26 -27.72 19.35
CA GLY A 6 -0.88 -27.78 18.94
C GLY A 6 -0.51 -26.44 18.31
N THR A 7 0.59 -25.85 18.78
CA THR A 7 1.22 -24.70 18.13
C THR A 7 1.32 -25.03 16.64
N PRO A 8 0.83 -24.16 15.74
CA PRO A 8 0.91 -24.44 14.32
C PRO A 8 2.37 -24.75 13.95
N PRO A 9 2.61 -25.71 13.05
CA PRO A 9 3.96 -26.11 12.70
C PRO A 9 4.76 -24.87 12.28
N ARG A 10 5.94 -24.71 12.89
CA ARG A 10 6.82 -23.58 12.59
C ARG A 10 7.30 -23.66 11.14
N SER A 11 7.46 -22.50 10.52
CA SER A 11 8.03 -22.37 9.18
C SER A 11 9.45 -22.94 9.16
N SER A 12 9.74 -23.86 8.24
CA SER A 12 11.09 -24.43 8.06
C SER A 12 12.12 -23.34 7.77
N LEU A 13 11.73 -22.26 7.09
CA LEU A 13 12.59 -21.11 6.82
C LEU A 13 12.94 -20.30 8.08
N LEU A 14 12.05 -20.29 9.07
CA LEU A 14 12.30 -19.65 10.36
C LEU A 14 13.27 -20.49 11.19
N GLU A 15 13.07 -21.80 11.23
CA GLU A 15 13.99 -22.74 11.90
C GLU A 15 15.39 -22.72 11.26
N ASP A 16 15.47 -22.68 9.93
CA ASP A 16 16.73 -22.55 9.20
C ASP A 16 17.40 -21.17 9.38
N LEU A 17 16.64 -20.12 9.67
CA LEU A 17 17.20 -18.80 9.96
C LEU A 17 17.78 -18.76 11.38
N GLU A 18 17.05 -19.28 12.36
CA GLU A 18 17.50 -19.40 13.75
C GLU A 18 18.75 -20.27 13.87
N ARG A 19 18.84 -21.37 13.10
CA ARG A 19 20.04 -22.23 13.10
C ARG A 19 21.29 -21.57 12.52
N ARG A 20 21.14 -20.59 11.62
CA ARG A 20 22.26 -19.92 10.93
C ARG A 20 22.78 -18.68 11.67
N HIS A 21 22.10 -18.23 12.71
CA HIS A 21 22.46 -17.05 13.46
C HIS A 21 22.58 -17.38 14.94
N ASP A 22 23.81 -17.33 15.46
CA ASP A 22 24.07 -17.49 16.90
C ASP A 22 23.52 -16.32 17.73
N ASP A 23 23.39 -15.14 17.10
CA ASP A 23 22.77 -13.92 17.63
C ASP A 23 21.41 -13.63 16.97
N ALA A 24 20.71 -12.59 17.45
CA ALA A 24 19.41 -12.21 16.87
C ALA A 24 19.53 -11.91 15.35
N PRO A 25 18.78 -12.62 14.48
CA PRO A 25 18.89 -12.44 13.04
C PRO A 25 18.38 -11.06 12.60
N PRO A 26 18.86 -10.53 11.46
CA PRO A 26 18.40 -9.25 10.94
C PRO A 26 16.88 -9.22 10.79
N ARG A 27 16.23 -8.14 11.24
CA ARG A 27 14.75 -7.99 11.21
C ARG A 27 14.14 -8.26 9.83
N GLY A 28 14.84 -7.89 8.76
CA GLY A 28 14.40 -8.15 7.39
C GLY A 28 14.37 -9.64 7.05
N ALA A 29 15.39 -10.40 7.45
CA ALA A 29 15.46 -11.85 7.24
C ALA A 29 14.40 -12.58 8.07
N LEU A 30 14.21 -12.16 9.33
CA LEU A 30 13.18 -12.71 10.22
C LEU A 30 11.78 -12.46 9.67
N ARG A 31 11.50 -11.25 9.17
CA ARG A 31 10.22 -10.91 8.55
C ARG A 31 9.93 -11.78 7.31
N THR A 32 10.93 -12.00 6.48
CA THR A 32 10.81 -12.86 5.29
C THR A 32 10.57 -14.32 5.67
N ALA A 33 11.29 -14.85 6.65
CA ALA A 33 11.15 -16.23 7.11
C ALA A 33 9.78 -16.50 7.78
N VAL A 34 9.28 -15.53 8.56
CA VAL A 34 7.92 -15.58 9.15
C VAL A 34 6.84 -15.55 8.07
N LEU A 35 7.09 -14.86 6.96
CA LEU A 35 6.17 -14.79 5.82
C LEU A 35 6.44 -15.88 4.77
N GLU A 36 7.14 -16.96 5.16
CA GLU A 36 7.44 -18.13 4.32
C GLU A 36 8.21 -17.81 3.02
N GLY A 37 9.04 -16.77 3.05
CA GLY A 37 9.97 -16.45 1.97
C GLY A 37 9.72 -15.10 1.28
N GLY A 38 10.66 -14.75 0.41
CA GLY A 38 10.72 -13.43 -0.25
C GLY A 38 9.54 -13.19 -1.19
N GLU A 39 9.09 -14.23 -1.90
CA GLU A 39 7.98 -14.13 -2.85
C GLU A 39 6.66 -13.81 -2.16
N ARG A 40 6.31 -14.58 -1.11
CA ARG A 40 5.10 -14.34 -0.33
C ARG A 40 5.16 -13.01 0.41
N HIS A 41 6.32 -12.61 0.94
CA HIS A 41 6.50 -11.27 1.50
C HIS A 41 6.21 -10.17 0.46
N THR A 42 6.77 -10.29 -0.74
CA THR A 42 6.61 -9.32 -1.83
C THR A 42 5.16 -9.25 -2.30
N ALA A 43 4.50 -10.40 -2.46
CA ALA A 43 3.09 -10.47 -2.84
C ALA A 43 2.18 -9.80 -1.79
N LEU A 44 2.44 -10.03 -0.50
CA LEU A 44 1.68 -9.40 0.59
C LEU A 44 1.92 -7.88 0.66
N ALA A 45 3.17 -7.45 0.44
CA ALA A 45 3.52 -6.03 0.39
C ALA A 45 2.81 -5.32 -0.78
N LEU A 46 2.83 -5.92 -1.97
CA LEU A 46 2.13 -5.42 -3.14
C LEU A 46 0.62 -5.35 -2.90
N ALA A 47 0.02 -6.41 -2.36
CA ALA A 47 -1.41 -6.43 -2.05
C ALA A 47 -1.79 -5.37 -1.00
N ALA A 48 -0.95 -5.13 0.01
CA ALA A 48 -1.15 -4.08 1.00
C ALA A 48 -1.06 -2.69 0.37
N LEU A 49 -0.10 -2.47 -0.53
CA LEU A 49 0.05 -1.23 -1.28
C LEU A 49 -1.19 -0.94 -2.14
N ILE A 50 -1.70 -1.93 -2.86
CA ILE A 50 -2.92 -1.82 -3.67
C ILE A 50 -4.11 -1.43 -2.79
N ARG A 51 -4.34 -2.13 -1.68
CA ARG A 51 -5.44 -1.81 -0.74
C ARG A 51 -5.32 -0.40 -0.17
N LEU A 52 -4.10 0.05 0.15
CA LEU A 52 -3.86 1.41 0.61
C LEU A 52 -4.21 2.43 -0.47
N HIS A 53 -3.79 2.18 -1.71
CA HIS A 53 -4.10 3.05 -2.84
C HIS A 53 -5.61 3.15 -3.07
N ASP A 54 -6.33 2.02 -3.05
CA ASP A 54 -7.78 1.97 -3.21
C ASP A 54 -8.50 2.77 -2.12
N ARG A 55 -8.06 2.63 -0.87
CA ARG A 55 -8.59 3.40 0.26
C ARG A 55 -8.37 4.91 0.08
N LEU A 56 -7.14 5.32 -0.25
CA LEU A 56 -6.82 6.74 -0.47
C LEU A 56 -7.63 7.31 -1.64
N ALA A 57 -7.81 6.54 -2.70
CA ALA A 57 -8.64 6.93 -3.84
C ALA A 57 -10.12 7.07 -3.44
N ALA A 58 -10.64 6.19 -2.58
CA ALA A 58 -12.00 6.28 -2.06
C ALA A 58 -12.20 7.51 -1.16
N GLU A 59 -11.26 7.78 -0.24
CA GLU A 59 -11.26 8.97 0.62
C GLU A 59 -11.21 10.26 -0.22
N ALA A 60 -10.37 10.30 -1.26
CA ALA A 60 -10.31 11.43 -2.19
C ALA A 60 -11.62 11.64 -2.96
N ARG A 61 -12.26 10.57 -3.46
CA ARG A 61 -13.58 10.64 -4.13
C ARG A 61 -14.66 11.16 -3.19
N GLN A 62 -14.68 10.69 -1.94
CA GLN A 62 -15.64 11.13 -0.94
C GLN A 62 -15.44 12.60 -0.57
N GLY A 63 -14.20 13.03 -0.32
CA GLY A 63 -13.86 14.43 -0.08
C GLY A 63 -14.29 15.32 -1.25
N SER A 64 -14.07 14.86 -2.48
CA SER A 64 -14.52 15.55 -3.71
C SER A 64 -16.02 15.67 -3.82
N ALA A 65 -16.76 14.60 -3.51
CA ALA A 65 -18.22 14.62 -3.51
C ALA A 65 -18.76 15.59 -2.45
N ASN A 66 -18.20 15.56 -1.24
CA ASN A 66 -18.61 16.45 -0.15
C ASN A 66 -18.31 17.92 -0.48
N ARG A 67 -17.14 18.21 -1.04
CA ARG A 67 -16.80 19.58 -1.43
C ARG A 67 -17.72 20.09 -2.53
N ARG A 68 -18.02 19.29 -3.55
CA ARG A 68 -18.98 19.66 -4.61
C ARG A 68 -20.39 19.92 -4.09
N ARG A 69 -20.86 19.16 -3.10
CA ARG A 69 -22.17 19.41 -2.45
C ARG A 69 -22.18 20.73 -1.67
N ALA A 70 -21.06 21.09 -1.05
CA ALA A 70 -20.94 22.29 -0.22
C ALA A 70 -20.60 23.56 -1.02
N LEU A 71 -20.12 23.42 -2.25
CA LEU A 71 -19.69 24.56 -3.07
C LEU A 71 -20.87 25.12 -3.88
N LEU A 72 -21.16 26.40 -3.69
CA LEU A 72 -22.07 27.13 -4.56
C LEU A 72 -21.39 27.43 -5.90
N ALA A 73 -22.17 27.44 -6.99
CA ALA A 73 -21.68 27.54 -8.36
C ALA A 73 -20.85 28.82 -8.62
N ASP A 74 -21.20 29.92 -7.95
CA ASP A 74 -20.50 31.21 -7.98
C ASP A 74 -19.11 31.18 -7.33
N ARG A 75 -18.85 30.21 -6.43
CA ARG A 75 -17.58 30.09 -5.71
C ARG A 75 -16.61 29.07 -6.30
N THR A 76 -17.02 28.34 -7.33
CA THR A 76 -16.23 27.28 -8.00
C THR A 76 -14.93 27.79 -8.60
N GLY A 77 -14.94 28.98 -9.21
CA GLY A 77 -13.75 29.57 -9.84
C GLY A 77 -12.64 29.97 -8.87
N GLY A 78 -12.97 30.21 -7.59
CA GLY A 78 -12.03 30.63 -6.55
C GLY A 78 -11.62 29.53 -5.57
N ASP A 79 -12.11 28.30 -5.74
CA ASP A 79 -11.87 27.23 -4.77
C ASP A 79 -10.45 26.67 -4.90
N ALA A 80 -9.60 27.01 -3.94
CA ALA A 80 -8.21 26.58 -3.89
C ALA A 80 -8.03 25.06 -3.79
N TRP A 81 -9.05 24.31 -3.33
CA TRP A 81 -8.99 22.86 -3.29
C TRP A 81 -9.24 22.25 -4.68
N LEU A 82 -10.23 22.74 -5.44
CA LEU A 82 -10.47 22.37 -6.84
C LEU A 82 -9.30 22.75 -7.76
N ALA A 83 -8.70 23.92 -7.55
CA ALA A 83 -7.51 24.34 -8.30
C ALA A 83 -6.34 23.38 -8.07
N ARG A 84 -6.07 23.02 -6.81
CA ARG A 84 -5.04 22.03 -6.46
C ARG A 84 -5.34 20.64 -7.01
N LEU A 85 -6.59 20.17 -6.89
CA LEU A 85 -6.99 18.87 -7.44
C LEU A 85 -6.77 18.81 -8.97
N THR A 86 -7.19 19.85 -9.69
CA THR A 86 -7.00 19.95 -11.14
C THR A 86 -5.52 19.93 -11.51
N ALA A 87 -4.68 20.68 -10.78
CA ALA A 87 -3.24 20.70 -11.00
C ALA A 87 -2.60 19.32 -10.74
N THR A 88 -2.95 18.64 -9.65
CA THR A 88 -2.45 17.31 -9.32
C THR A 88 -2.87 16.28 -10.36
N LEU A 89 -4.13 16.29 -10.82
CA LEU A 89 -4.60 15.40 -11.88
C LEU A 89 -3.88 15.67 -13.21
N ALA A 90 -3.66 16.93 -13.56
CA ALA A 90 -2.89 17.30 -14.74
C ALA A 90 -1.43 16.81 -14.65
N HIS A 91 -0.80 16.95 -13.47
CA HIS A 91 0.53 16.44 -13.23
C HIS A 91 0.60 14.92 -13.43
N HIS A 92 -0.26 14.14 -12.77
CA HIS A 92 -0.26 12.68 -12.92
C HIS A 92 -0.54 12.23 -14.37
N ARG A 93 -1.48 12.90 -15.06
CA ARG A 93 -1.74 12.64 -16.48
C ARG A 93 -0.49 12.89 -17.33
N ASN A 94 0.19 14.00 -17.10
CA ASN A 94 1.40 14.37 -17.84
C ASN A 94 2.55 13.38 -17.57
N SER A 95 2.71 12.95 -16.32
CA SER A 95 3.69 11.92 -15.94
C SER A 95 3.37 10.56 -16.56
N ALA A 96 2.11 10.13 -16.56
CA ALA A 96 1.70 8.90 -17.24
C ALA A 96 1.95 8.97 -18.75
N ASN A 97 1.59 10.09 -19.39
CA ASN A 97 1.88 10.31 -20.81
C ASN A 97 3.38 10.33 -21.12
N ALA A 98 4.21 10.85 -20.20
CA ALA A 98 5.66 10.83 -20.35
C ALA A 98 6.21 9.39 -20.26
N LEU A 99 5.70 8.57 -19.34
CA LEU A 99 6.07 7.15 -19.25
C LEU A 99 5.68 6.37 -20.51
N ILE A 100 4.48 6.59 -21.04
CA ILE A 100 4.03 5.97 -22.30
C ILE A 100 4.94 6.37 -23.47
N ARG A 101 5.29 7.66 -23.58
CA ARG A 101 6.22 8.14 -24.62
C ARG A 101 7.65 7.64 -24.43
N ALA A 102 8.06 7.38 -23.20
CA ALA A 102 9.37 6.83 -22.87
C ALA A 102 9.46 5.32 -23.12
N GLY A 103 8.38 4.67 -23.57
CA GLY A 103 8.37 3.25 -23.93
C GLY A 103 8.23 2.32 -22.73
N ALA A 104 7.41 2.69 -21.73
CA ALA A 104 6.90 1.74 -20.75
C ALA A 104 6.25 0.52 -21.41
#